data_AF-A0A1Y4GCU8-F1
#
_entry.id   AF-A0A1Y4GCU8-F1
#
_cell.length_a   1.000
_cell.length_b   1.000
_cell.length_c   1.000
_cell.angle_alpha   90.00
_cell.angle_beta   90.00
_cell.angle_gamma   90.00
#
_symmetry.space_group_name_H-M   'P 1'
#
loop_
_entity.id
_entity.type
_entity.pdbx_description
1 polymer ?
#
loop_
_entity_poly.entity_id
_entity_poly.type
_entity_poly.pdbx_seq_one_letter_code
_entity_poly.pdbx_strand_id
1 'polypeptide(L)'
;MSDKKKVMTSGNLAFAEAMRQINPDVVAAYPITPSTEIPMRFADFVANGKVDSEYVAVESEHSAISACVGASISGARVMTASSANGVALMHEIFPIAAAFRAPIVFGLVNRCLGAPVNIHCDHSDSMPERDSGWVQIYCEDAQEVYDSVLLAVRLAEDPRVLTPVFVCQDGFITSHCYEPVELLGDETVRRFVGERKAAYPLLDTDNPVSYGSFTMSEYYFEIKRNQMEGMNNVLPVYEELAAELEKETGRYYAPVEDYRADDAEYLVVVMSSAAGVVKDVVDELRDEGVKAGLLRVRFFRPFPVKEFARLAGGKKGVAVLDRSASIGGTAPLAAEVKSALYGLEQRVPVQEYVFGLGGRDFFASDARAVFERMMKNDYDASARFIGLLERSGEDVRD
;
A
#
# COMPACT_ATOMS: atom_id res chain seq x y z
N MET A 1 13.79 -26.09 -7.94
CA MET A 1 12.86 -25.31 -8.78
C MET A 1 11.58 -25.18 -7.99
N SER A 2 11.10 -23.96 -7.74
CA SER A 2 9.89 -23.72 -6.97
C SER A 2 8.71 -24.43 -7.65
N ASP A 3 7.92 -25.18 -6.88
CA ASP A 3 6.66 -25.75 -7.35
C ASP A 3 5.67 -24.58 -7.46
N LYS A 4 5.42 -24.11 -8.68
CA LYS A 4 4.61 -22.92 -8.94
C LYS A 4 3.30 -23.33 -9.59
N LYS A 5 2.21 -22.70 -9.16
CA LYS A 5 0.87 -22.98 -9.68
C LYS A 5 0.17 -21.71 -10.11
N LYS A 6 -0.25 -21.66 -11.37
CA LYS A 6 -1.13 -20.59 -11.86
C LYS A 6 -2.59 -20.91 -11.52
N VAL A 7 -3.28 -19.95 -10.92
CA VAL A 7 -4.69 -20.05 -10.57
C VAL A 7 -5.42 -18.77 -10.97
N MET A 8 -6.71 -18.89 -11.27
CA MET A 8 -7.57 -17.72 -11.46
C MET A 8 -8.13 -17.32 -10.09
N THR A 9 -7.81 -16.13 -9.60
CA THR A 9 -8.19 -15.67 -8.26
C THR A 9 -8.30 -14.15 -8.22
N SER A 10 -8.92 -13.60 -7.17
CA SER A 10 -8.94 -12.15 -6.92
C SER A 10 -7.84 -11.70 -5.97
N GLY A 11 -7.61 -10.39 -5.84
CA GLY A 11 -6.66 -9.83 -4.87
C GLY A 11 -6.99 -10.19 -3.42
N ASN A 12 -8.27 -10.23 -3.05
CA ASN A 12 -8.70 -10.69 -1.71
C ASN A 12 -8.35 -12.17 -1.47
N LEU A 13 -8.69 -13.03 -2.43
CA LEU A 13 -8.44 -14.47 -2.30
C LEU A 13 -6.94 -14.80 -2.39
N ALA A 14 -6.18 -14.03 -3.16
CA ALA A 14 -4.72 -14.10 -3.22
C ALA A 14 -4.08 -13.72 -1.88
N PHE A 15 -4.56 -12.66 -1.23
CA PHE A 15 -4.16 -12.29 0.12
C PHE A 15 -4.47 -13.41 1.12
N ALA A 16 -5.68 -13.93 1.10
CA ALA A 16 -6.09 -15.02 2.01
C ALA A 16 -5.28 -16.30 1.79
N GLU A 17 -4.94 -16.63 0.54
CA GLU A 17 -4.07 -17.77 0.22
C GLU A 17 -2.64 -17.55 0.73
N ALA A 18 -2.09 -16.34 0.59
CA ALA A 18 -0.81 -15.99 1.20
C ALA A 18 -0.86 -16.16 2.73
N MET A 19 -1.93 -15.68 3.39
CA MET A 19 -2.13 -15.90 4.84
C MET A 19 -2.14 -17.40 5.18
N ARG A 20 -2.83 -18.23 4.39
CA ARG A 20 -2.86 -19.69 4.60
C ARG A 20 -1.46 -20.32 4.53
N GLN A 21 -0.64 -19.87 3.59
CA GLN A 21 0.71 -20.39 3.39
C GLN A 21 1.71 -19.88 4.43
N ILE A 22 1.53 -18.63 4.87
CA ILE A 22 2.28 -18.02 5.98
C ILE A 22 1.94 -18.69 7.31
N ASN A 23 0.66 -19.06 7.49
CA ASN A 23 0.11 -19.62 8.72
C ASN A 23 0.40 -18.73 9.95
N PRO A 24 -0.18 -17.50 10.01
CA PRO A 24 0.02 -16.63 11.16
C PRO A 24 -0.53 -17.25 12.44
N ASP A 25 0.03 -16.92 13.60
CA ASP A 25 -0.42 -17.47 14.88
C ASP A 25 -1.80 -16.92 15.28
N VAL A 26 -2.06 -15.63 15.02
CA VAL A 26 -3.31 -14.96 15.40
C VAL A 26 -3.88 -14.13 14.26
N VAL A 27 -5.19 -14.26 14.03
CA VAL A 27 -5.97 -13.39 13.14
C VAL A 27 -7.20 -12.90 13.89
N ALA A 28 -7.19 -11.63 14.32
CA ALA A 28 -8.38 -10.98 14.87
C ALA A 28 -9.03 -10.11 13.79
N ALA A 29 -10.30 -10.32 13.50
CA ALA A 29 -10.95 -9.70 12.35
C ALA A 29 -12.41 -9.31 12.60
N TYR A 30 -12.84 -8.29 11.87
CA TYR A 30 -14.22 -7.83 11.80
C TYR A 30 -14.60 -7.59 10.33
N PRO A 31 -15.82 -7.97 9.90
CA PRO A 31 -16.18 -7.90 8.49
C PRO A 31 -16.56 -6.48 8.06
N ILE A 32 -15.87 -5.95 7.04
CA ILE A 32 -16.27 -4.73 6.33
C ILE A 32 -15.97 -4.82 4.83
N THR A 33 -16.96 -4.53 3.99
CA THR A 33 -16.79 -4.51 2.52
C THR A 33 -15.77 -3.44 2.11
N PRO A 34 -14.91 -3.66 1.11
CA PRO A 34 -14.69 -4.90 0.34
C PRO A 34 -13.69 -5.90 0.95
N SER A 35 -13.10 -5.62 2.11
CA SER A 35 -12.12 -6.53 2.73
C SER A 35 -12.69 -7.84 3.28
N THR A 36 -14.01 -7.94 3.55
CA THR A 36 -14.68 -9.09 4.20
C THR A 36 -14.29 -10.46 3.64
N GLU A 37 -14.04 -10.56 2.33
CA GLU A 37 -13.68 -11.83 1.70
C GLU A 37 -12.38 -12.42 2.24
N ILE A 38 -11.41 -11.58 2.65
CA ILE A 38 -10.12 -12.03 3.22
C ILE A 38 -10.33 -12.80 4.54
N PRO A 39 -10.88 -12.19 5.62
CA PRO A 39 -11.07 -12.88 6.88
C PRO A 39 -12.09 -14.01 6.79
N MET A 40 -13.12 -13.88 5.94
CA MET A 40 -14.08 -14.97 5.69
C MET A 40 -13.38 -16.20 5.09
N ARG A 41 -12.56 -16.00 4.03
CA ARG A 41 -11.83 -17.09 3.40
C ARG A 41 -10.78 -17.70 4.33
N PHE A 42 -10.13 -16.87 5.15
CA PHE A 42 -9.19 -17.36 6.13
C PHE A 42 -9.87 -18.18 7.24
N ALA A 43 -11.04 -17.77 7.70
CA ALA A 43 -11.84 -18.54 8.65
C ALA A 43 -12.21 -19.93 8.10
N ASP A 44 -12.50 -20.06 6.79
CA ASP A 44 -12.67 -21.37 6.16
C ASP A 44 -11.40 -22.24 6.29
N PHE A 45 -10.22 -21.67 6.09
CA PHE A 45 -8.96 -22.42 6.22
C PHE A 45 -8.76 -22.94 7.64
N VAL A 46 -9.06 -22.13 8.65
CA VAL A 46 -9.03 -22.55 10.06
C VAL A 46 -10.04 -23.66 10.33
N ALA A 47 -11.30 -23.47 9.93
CA ALA A 47 -12.37 -24.45 10.16
C ALA A 47 -12.11 -25.81 9.47
N ASN A 48 -11.37 -25.81 8.35
CA ASN A 48 -10.99 -27.01 7.62
C ASN A 48 -9.61 -27.56 8.01
N GLY A 49 -8.97 -27.04 9.06
CA GLY A 49 -7.67 -27.52 9.55
C GLY A 49 -6.53 -27.36 8.54
N LYS A 50 -6.61 -26.36 7.66
CA LYS A 50 -5.53 -26.01 6.71
C LYS A 50 -4.42 -25.17 7.36
N VAL A 51 -4.75 -24.54 8.47
CA VAL A 51 -3.91 -23.72 9.34
C VAL A 51 -4.32 -24.00 10.78
N ASP A 52 -3.43 -23.74 11.73
CA ASP A 52 -3.65 -23.89 13.17
C ASP A 52 -3.73 -22.54 13.90
N SER A 53 -3.95 -21.46 13.14
CA SER A 53 -4.12 -20.09 13.64
C SER A 53 -5.29 -19.94 14.61
N GLU A 54 -5.09 -19.11 15.63
CA GLU A 54 -6.18 -18.62 16.49
C GLU A 54 -6.94 -17.50 15.79
N TYR A 55 -8.17 -17.80 15.34
CA TYR A 55 -9.05 -16.83 14.70
C TYR A 55 -10.02 -16.22 15.71
N VAL A 56 -9.97 -14.90 15.88
CA VAL A 56 -10.79 -14.16 16.85
C VAL A 56 -11.80 -13.28 16.12
N ALA A 57 -13.07 -13.67 16.16
CA ALA A 57 -14.18 -12.84 15.72
C ALA A 57 -14.52 -11.81 16.81
N VAL A 58 -14.06 -10.58 16.62
CA VAL A 58 -14.28 -9.48 17.57
C VAL A 58 -15.59 -8.74 17.30
N GLU A 59 -15.96 -7.79 18.16
CA GLU A 59 -17.19 -7.00 18.04
C GLU A 59 -17.04 -5.71 17.22
N SER A 60 -15.81 -5.26 16.96
CA SER A 60 -15.50 -4.06 16.16
C SER A 60 -14.08 -4.09 15.60
N GLU A 61 -13.80 -3.29 14.57
CA GLU A 61 -12.45 -3.09 14.02
C GLU A 61 -11.46 -2.54 15.05
N HIS A 62 -11.92 -1.68 15.97
CA HIS A 62 -11.10 -1.19 17.06
C HIS A 62 -10.58 -2.34 17.94
N SER A 63 -11.44 -3.31 18.28
CA SER A 63 -11.03 -4.50 19.03
C SER A 63 -10.19 -5.46 18.20
N ALA A 64 -10.40 -5.52 16.87
CA ALA A 64 -9.58 -6.36 15.98
C ALA A 64 -8.10 -5.92 16.04
N ILE A 65 -7.84 -4.63 15.82
CA ILE A 65 -6.47 -4.12 15.87
C ILE A 65 -5.88 -4.16 17.28
N SER A 66 -6.70 -3.93 18.32
CA SER A 66 -6.24 -4.01 19.72
C SER A 66 -5.79 -5.43 20.09
N ALA A 67 -6.57 -6.44 19.70
CA ALA A 67 -6.18 -7.84 19.86
C ALA A 67 -4.93 -8.18 19.05
N CYS A 68 -4.80 -7.64 17.83
CA CYS A 68 -3.61 -7.83 17.00
C CYS A 68 -2.34 -7.25 17.65
N VAL A 69 -2.42 -6.04 18.23
CA VAL A 69 -1.30 -5.43 18.96
C VAL A 69 -0.89 -6.28 20.15
N GLY A 70 -1.85 -6.70 20.98
CA GLY A 70 -1.60 -7.54 22.14
C GLY A 70 -0.94 -8.87 21.77
N ALA A 71 -1.43 -9.54 20.73
CA ALA A 71 -0.85 -10.79 20.23
C ALA A 71 0.57 -10.58 19.69
N SER A 72 0.78 -9.53 18.90
CA SER A 72 2.08 -9.25 18.28
C SER A 72 3.17 -9.02 19.32
N ILE A 73 2.94 -8.13 20.30
CA ILE A 73 3.92 -7.87 21.37
C ILE A 73 4.11 -9.08 22.29
N SER A 74 3.15 -10.01 22.34
CA SER A 74 3.26 -11.25 23.12
C SER A 74 4.13 -12.33 22.48
N GLY A 75 4.50 -12.19 21.20
CA GLY A 75 5.33 -13.18 20.52
C GLY A 75 4.69 -13.85 19.31
N ALA A 76 3.42 -13.60 19.03
CA ALA A 76 2.70 -14.15 17.87
C ALA A 76 2.96 -13.38 16.55
N ARG A 77 3.01 -14.09 15.42
CA ARG A 77 2.85 -13.55 14.06
C ARG A 77 1.39 -13.21 13.83
N VAL A 78 1.11 -11.97 13.45
CA VAL A 78 -0.26 -11.45 13.40
C VAL A 78 -0.59 -10.88 12.03
N MET A 79 -1.77 -11.23 11.53
CA MET A 79 -2.32 -10.67 10.30
C MET A 79 -3.79 -10.29 10.49
N THR A 80 -4.25 -9.27 9.78
CA THR A 80 -5.67 -8.89 9.72
C THR A 80 -5.97 -8.14 8.43
N ALA A 81 -7.24 -7.79 8.18
CA ALA A 81 -7.64 -6.99 7.04
C ALA A 81 -8.86 -6.12 7.38
N SER A 82 -8.94 -4.94 6.77
CA SER A 82 -10.08 -4.01 6.89
C SER A 82 -10.14 -3.03 5.73
N SER A 83 -11.13 -2.12 5.77
CA SER A 83 -11.40 -1.07 4.79
C SER A 83 -12.04 0.16 5.46
N ALA A 84 -11.89 1.35 4.88
CA ALA A 84 -12.72 2.53 5.14
C ALA A 84 -12.97 2.84 6.63
N ASN A 85 -14.24 2.92 7.03
CA ASN A 85 -14.66 3.26 8.39
C ASN A 85 -14.07 2.30 9.44
N GLY A 86 -13.80 1.05 9.05
CA GLY A 86 -13.14 0.09 9.91
C GLY A 86 -11.69 0.49 10.22
N VAL A 87 -10.94 0.92 9.20
CA VAL A 87 -9.60 1.51 9.38
C VAL A 87 -9.67 2.78 10.23
N ALA A 88 -10.68 3.63 10.02
CA ALA A 88 -10.85 4.83 10.85
C ALA A 88 -11.15 4.51 12.33
N LEU A 89 -11.89 3.43 12.63
CA LEU A 89 -12.07 2.95 14.00
C LEU A 89 -10.77 2.44 14.63
N MET A 90 -9.80 2.05 13.82
CA MET A 90 -8.48 1.56 14.26
C MET A 90 -7.44 2.69 14.44
N HIS A 91 -7.75 3.93 14.03
CA HIS A 91 -6.82 5.06 13.97
C HIS A 91 -6.02 5.28 15.26
N GLU A 92 -6.68 5.27 16.42
CA GLU A 92 -6.01 5.49 17.71
C GLU A 92 -4.95 4.41 18.02
N ILE A 93 -5.17 3.19 17.54
CA ILE A 93 -4.32 2.03 17.85
C ILE A 93 -3.13 1.94 16.89
N PHE A 94 -3.21 2.44 15.66
CA PHE A 94 -2.11 2.35 14.71
C PHE A 94 -0.81 3.01 15.20
N PRO A 95 -0.81 4.26 15.73
CA PRO A 95 0.38 4.85 16.33
C PRO A 95 0.92 4.07 17.53
N ILE A 96 0.03 3.41 18.30
CA ILE A 96 0.42 2.56 19.45
C ILE A 96 1.14 1.31 18.96
N ALA A 97 0.61 0.63 17.94
CA ALA A 97 1.24 -0.53 17.31
C ALA A 97 2.65 -0.20 16.81
N ALA A 98 2.78 0.92 16.10
CA ALA A 98 4.07 1.38 15.61
C ALA A 98 5.02 1.74 16.76
N ALA A 99 4.52 2.37 17.84
CA ALA A 99 5.32 2.76 19.01
C ALA A 99 5.85 1.54 19.78
N PHE A 100 5.06 0.48 19.84
CA PHE A 100 5.47 -0.80 20.44
C PHE A 100 6.40 -1.61 19.55
N ARG A 101 6.74 -1.11 18.35
CA ARG A 101 7.57 -1.82 17.37
C ARG A 101 6.95 -3.19 17.05
N ALA A 102 5.61 -3.25 16.97
CA ALA A 102 4.84 -4.48 16.85
C ALA A 102 4.69 -4.86 15.36
N PRO A 103 5.29 -5.96 14.88
CA PRO A 103 5.09 -6.45 13.53
C PRO A 103 3.65 -6.94 13.34
N ILE A 104 2.91 -6.33 12.42
CA ILE A 104 1.55 -6.72 12.00
C ILE A 104 1.48 -6.54 10.49
N VAL A 105 0.99 -7.55 9.77
CA VAL A 105 0.69 -7.40 8.33
C VAL A 105 -0.81 -7.20 8.16
N PHE A 106 -1.18 -6.08 7.54
CA PHE A 106 -2.55 -5.63 7.44
C PHE A 106 -2.97 -5.50 5.98
N GLY A 107 -3.97 -6.27 5.57
CA GLY A 107 -4.61 -6.12 4.26
C GLY A 107 -5.55 -4.93 4.27
N LEU A 108 -5.11 -3.80 3.70
CA LEU A 108 -5.92 -2.59 3.61
C LEU A 108 -6.56 -2.56 2.22
N VAL A 109 -7.83 -2.96 2.15
CA VAL A 109 -8.56 -2.94 0.87
C VAL A 109 -9.23 -1.59 0.73
N ASN A 110 -8.59 -0.70 -0.02
CA ASN A 110 -8.88 0.72 -0.09
C ASN A 110 -10.32 1.01 -0.54
N ARG A 111 -11.02 1.81 0.24
CA ARG A 111 -12.42 2.21 0.04
C ARG A 111 -12.68 3.62 0.58
N CYS A 112 -13.63 4.32 -0.05
CA CYS A 112 -14.16 5.60 0.42
C CYS A 112 -14.48 5.64 1.91
N LEU A 113 -13.91 6.63 2.59
CA LEU A 113 -14.13 6.93 3.99
C LEU A 113 -15.25 7.96 4.19
N GLY A 114 -16.15 7.68 5.13
CA GLY A 114 -17.15 8.65 5.58
C GLY A 114 -18.41 8.75 4.72
N ALA A 115 -18.95 9.98 4.63
CA ALA A 115 -20.25 10.28 4.04
C ALA A 115 -20.13 11.14 2.75
N PRO A 116 -21.01 10.93 1.75
CA PRO A 116 -22.00 9.87 1.67
C PRO A 116 -21.33 8.49 1.60
N VAL A 117 -21.98 7.47 2.18
CA VAL A 117 -21.41 6.13 2.22
C VAL A 117 -21.19 5.63 0.81
N ASN A 118 -19.95 5.27 0.49
CA ASN A 118 -19.57 4.63 -0.75
C ASN A 118 -18.75 3.38 -0.43
N ILE A 119 -19.06 2.26 -1.08
CA ILE A 119 -18.34 1.00 -0.89
C ILE A 119 -17.15 0.84 -1.83
N HIS A 120 -17.09 1.65 -2.88
CA HIS A 120 -16.09 1.56 -3.93
C HIS A 120 -14.77 2.23 -3.54
N CYS A 121 -13.77 2.03 -4.39
CA CYS A 121 -12.41 2.46 -4.14
C CYS A 121 -12.24 3.98 -4.19
N ASP A 122 -11.58 4.49 -3.17
CA ASP A 122 -10.60 5.55 -3.25
C ASP A 122 -9.54 5.27 -2.16
N HIS A 123 -8.52 6.10 -2.02
CA HIS A 123 -7.47 5.92 -1.00
C HIS A 123 -7.71 6.74 0.27
N SER A 124 -8.90 7.28 0.50
CA SER A 124 -9.18 8.18 1.63
C SER A 124 -9.12 7.49 3.00
N ASP A 125 -9.05 6.16 3.05
CA ASP A 125 -8.95 5.37 4.26
C ASP A 125 -7.51 5.08 4.71
N SER A 126 -6.57 4.90 3.77
CA SER A 126 -5.15 4.72 4.09
C SER A 126 -4.40 6.03 4.29
N MET A 127 -4.88 7.13 3.68
CA MET A 127 -4.17 8.42 3.71
C MET A 127 -4.13 9.11 5.07
N PRO A 128 -5.17 9.04 5.94
CA PRO A 128 -5.06 9.48 7.33
C PRO A 128 -3.97 8.73 8.12
N GLU A 129 -3.70 7.47 7.75
CA GLU A 129 -2.73 6.61 8.43
C GLU A 129 -1.29 6.77 7.94
N ARG A 130 -1.04 7.66 6.97
CA ARG A 130 0.32 7.86 6.42
C ARG A 130 1.34 8.32 7.45
N ASP A 131 0.89 8.96 8.53
CA ASP A 131 1.73 9.51 9.60
C ASP A 131 1.63 8.68 10.90
N SER A 132 0.97 7.52 10.86
CA SER A 132 0.81 6.58 11.99
C SER A 132 2.09 5.80 12.33
N GLY A 133 3.11 5.86 11.48
CA GLY A 133 4.35 5.08 11.62
C GLY A 133 4.27 3.68 11.02
N TRP A 134 3.32 3.42 10.12
CA TRP A 134 3.20 2.17 9.38
C TRP A 134 3.84 2.28 7.99
N VAL A 135 4.40 1.17 7.51
CA VAL A 135 4.82 1.05 6.10
C VAL A 135 3.57 0.93 5.24
N GLN A 136 3.53 1.57 4.07
CA GLN A 136 2.42 1.47 3.13
C GLN A 136 2.90 1.04 1.75
N ILE A 137 2.48 -0.16 1.33
CA ILE A 137 2.77 -0.76 0.03
C ILE A 137 1.48 -0.83 -0.79
N TYR A 138 1.42 -0.21 -1.96
CA TYR A 138 0.24 -0.19 -2.84
C TYR A 138 0.44 -1.11 -4.03
N CYS A 139 -0.42 -2.11 -4.16
CA CYS A 139 -0.36 -3.16 -5.18
C CYS A 139 -1.22 -2.79 -6.39
N GLU A 140 -0.73 -3.04 -7.60
CA GLU A 140 -1.48 -2.80 -8.84
C GLU A 140 -2.54 -3.89 -9.11
N ASP A 141 -2.15 -5.16 -8.94
CA ASP A 141 -2.93 -6.33 -9.36
C ASP A 141 -2.93 -7.45 -8.29
N ALA A 142 -3.67 -8.53 -8.54
CA ALA A 142 -3.76 -9.65 -7.60
C ALA A 142 -2.44 -10.40 -7.39
N GLN A 143 -1.53 -10.41 -8.37
CA GLN A 143 -0.21 -11.04 -8.27
C GLN A 143 0.68 -10.26 -7.30
N GLU A 144 0.68 -8.94 -7.43
CA GLU A 144 1.43 -8.06 -6.53
C GLU A 144 0.91 -8.11 -5.10
N VAL A 145 -0.40 -8.26 -4.90
CA VAL A 145 -0.98 -8.45 -3.56
C VAL A 145 -0.39 -9.71 -2.92
N TYR A 146 -0.43 -10.85 -3.62
CA TYR A 146 0.14 -12.10 -3.11
C TYR A 146 1.61 -11.96 -2.71
N ASP A 147 2.44 -11.47 -3.64
CA ASP A 147 3.89 -11.37 -3.44
C ASP A 147 4.24 -10.31 -2.36
N SER A 148 3.50 -9.20 -2.29
CA SER A 148 3.70 -8.15 -1.28
C SER A 148 3.34 -8.61 0.13
N VAL A 149 2.36 -9.51 0.29
CA VAL A 149 2.04 -10.10 1.61
C VAL A 149 3.21 -10.94 2.14
N LEU A 150 3.85 -11.73 1.28
CA LEU A 150 5.03 -12.53 1.67
C LEU A 150 6.20 -11.61 2.08
N LEU A 151 6.46 -10.57 1.30
CA LEU A 151 7.47 -9.56 1.60
C LEU A 151 7.16 -8.80 2.89
N ALA A 152 5.89 -8.44 3.11
CA ALA A 152 5.46 -7.66 4.26
C ALA A 152 5.72 -8.37 5.58
N VAL A 153 5.55 -9.70 5.65
CA VAL A 153 5.86 -10.45 6.88
C VAL A 153 7.35 -10.34 7.23
N ARG A 154 8.21 -10.64 6.26
CA ARG A 154 9.68 -10.56 6.43
C ARG A 154 10.13 -9.15 6.75
N LEU A 155 9.56 -8.14 6.09
CA LEU A 155 9.89 -6.75 6.31
C LEU A 155 9.45 -6.26 7.69
N ALA A 156 8.23 -6.60 8.11
CA ALA A 156 7.70 -6.19 9.41
C ALA A 156 8.48 -6.81 10.56
N GLU A 157 8.90 -8.07 10.41
CA GLU A 157 9.60 -8.85 11.43
C GLU A 157 11.13 -8.69 11.43
N ASP A 158 11.71 -8.03 10.43
CA ASP A 158 13.16 -7.80 10.38
C ASP A 158 13.60 -6.96 11.61
N PRO A 159 14.61 -7.40 12.39
CA PRO A 159 15.06 -6.69 13.59
C PRO A 159 15.52 -5.23 13.34
N ARG A 160 15.94 -4.91 12.12
CA ARG A 160 16.32 -3.56 11.70
C ARG A 160 15.10 -2.67 11.47
N VAL A 161 13.95 -3.26 11.20
CA VAL A 161 12.70 -2.58 10.82
C VAL A 161 11.68 -2.59 11.94
N LEU A 162 11.21 -3.75 12.42
CA LEU A 162 10.20 -3.93 13.50
C LEU A 162 9.06 -2.90 13.47
N THR A 163 8.41 -2.80 12.31
CA THR A 163 7.36 -1.81 12.03
C THR A 163 6.20 -2.50 11.34
N PRO A 164 4.94 -2.22 11.70
CA PRO A 164 3.79 -2.81 11.04
C PRO A 164 3.63 -2.32 9.59
N VAL A 165 2.98 -3.13 8.74
CA VAL A 165 2.91 -2.93 7.29
C VAL A 165 1.46 -3.03 6.81
N PHE A 166 1.02 -1.99 6.11
CA PHE A 166 -0.16 -2.02 5.27
C PHE A 166 0.20 -2.54 3.88
N VAL A 167 -0.49 -3.59 3.44
CA VAL A 167 -0.53 -4.03 2.05
C VAL A 167 -1.86 -3.54 1.48
N CYS A 168 -1.77 -2.43 0.76
CA CYS A 168 -2.88 -1.71 0.16
C CYS A 168 -3.22 -2.28 -1.22
N GLN A 169 -4.52 -2.37 -1.52
CA GLN A 169 -5.04 -2.74 -2.84
C GLN A 169 -6.37 -2.04 -3.10
N ASP A 170 -6.70 -1.79 -4.37
CA ASP A 170 -7.92 -1.06 -4.72
C ASP A 170 -9.17 -1.92 -4.56
N GLY A 171 -10.12 -1.43 -3.74
CA GLY A 171 -11.40 -2.08 -3.52
C GLY A 171 -12.20 -2.27 -4.80
N PHE A 172 -12.77 -3.47 -4.98
CA PHE A 172 -13.46 -3.93 -6.20
C PHE A 172 -12.57 -4.09 -7.43
N ILE A 173 -11.70 -3.11 -7.73
CA ILE A 173 -10.87 -3.11 -8.94
C ILE A 173 -9.80 -4.20 -8.87
N THR A 174 -9.01 -4.25 -7.79
CA THR A 174 -8.00 -5.31 -7.58
C THR A 174 -8.58 -6.41 -6.70
N SER A 175 -9.35 -6.04 -5.67
CA SER A 175 -9.75 -7.00 -4.65
C SER A 175 -10.80 -8.03 -5.10
N HIS A 176 -11.61 -7.70 -6.12
CA HIS A 176 -12.67 -8.58 -6.64
C HIS A 176 -12.47 -8.99 -8.11
N CYS A 177 -11.59 -8.32 -8.85
CA CYS A 177 -11.27 -8.73 -10.21
C CYS A 177 -10.50 -10.05 -10.20
N TYR A 178 -10.92 -11.01 -11.01
CA TYR A 178 -10.25 -12.30 -11.14
C TYR A 178 -9.17 -12.23 -12.22
N GLU A 179 -7.95 -12.59 -11.82
CA GLU A 179 -6.76 -12.52 -12.65
C GLU A 179 -5.91 -13.79 -12.46
N PRO A 180 -5.07 -14.15 -13.45
CA PRO A 180 -4.15 -15.26 -13.31
C PRO A 180 -3.00 -14.90 -12.34
N VAL A 181 -2.95 -15.58 -11.20
CA VAL A 181 -1.88 -15.44 -10.20
C VAL A 181 -1.03 -16.71 -10.15
N GLU A 182 0.28 -16.56 -10.18
CA GLU A 182 1.28 -17.59 -9.97
C GLU A 182 1.66 -17.69 -8.49
N LEU A 183 1.07 -18.67 -7.81
CA LEU A 183 1.34 -19.00 -6.43
C LEU A 183 2.62 -19.83 -6.29
N LEU A 184 3.38 -19.57 -5.24
CA LEU A 184 4.48 -20.43 -4.79
C LEU A 184 3.93 -21.63 -4.02
N GLY A 185 4.65 -22.74 -4.01
CA GLY A 185 4.33 -23.89 -3.17
C GLY A 185 4.52 -23.58 -1.68
N ASP A 186 3.71 -24.23 -0.83
CA ASP A 186 3.66 -23.99 0.61
C ASP A 186 5.04 -24.09 1.30
N GLU A 187 5.88 -25.07 0.94
CA GLU A 187 7.24 -25.20 1.49
C GLU A 187 8.17 -24.06 1.08
N THR A 188 7.98 -23.51 -0.11
CA THR A 188 8.75 -22.33 -0.55
C THR A 188 8.34 -21.11 0.26
N VAL A 189 7.04 -20.90 0.48
CA VAL A 189 6.56 -19.79 1.30
C VAL A 189 7.04 -19.93 2.75
N ARG A 190 6.89 -21.11 3.37
CA ARG A 190 7.39 -21.37 4.73
C ARG A 190 8.88 -21.05 4.87
N ARG A 191 9.70 -21.49 3.93
CA ARG A 191 11.15 -21.22 3.93
C ARG A 191 11.46 -19.74 3.72
N PHE A 192 10.74 -19.08 2.81
CA PHE A 192 10.96 -17.66 2.52
C PHE A 192 10.60 -16.78 3.73
N VAL A 193 9.43 -17.00 4.32
CA VAL A 193 8.90 -16.21 5.44
C VAL A 193 9.64 -16.53 6.74
N GLY A 194 9.97 -17.82 6.97
CA GLY A 194 10.70 -18.26 8.16
C GLY A 194 9.89 -18.17 9.45
N GLU A 195 10.57 -18.39 10.57
CA GLU A 195 10.00 -18.34 11.91
C GLU A 195 10.12 -16.96 12.53
N ARG A 196 9.06 -16.50 13.20
CA ARG A 196 9.08 -15.27 13.98
C ARG A 196 9.84 -15.50 15.29
N LYS A 197 10.78 -14.61 15.60
CA LYS A 197 11.53 -14.61 16.86
C LYS A 197 11.41 -13.24 17.53
N ALA A 198 10.45 -13.10 18.43
CA ALA A 198 10.29 -11.88 19.21
C ALA A 198 11.47 -11.70 20.18
N ALA A 199 12.08 -10.51 20.17
CA ALA A 199 13.20 -10.20 21.06
C ALA A 199 12.76 -10.00 22.52
N TYR A 200 11.58 -9.42 22.71
CA TYR A 200 11.04 -9.04 24.03
C TYR A 200 9.54 -9.42 24.14
N PRO A 201 9.19 -10.71 24.07
CA PRO A 201 7.77 -11.10 24.12
C PRO A 201 7.16 -10.81 25.49
N LEU A 202 5.99 -10.16 25.51
CA LEU A 202 5.28 -9.76 26.73
C LEU A 202 5.00 -10.92 27.69
N LEU A 203 4.83 -12.14 27.16
CA LEU A 203 4.49 -13.32 27.95
C LEU A 203 5.72 -14.14 28.39
N ASP A 204 6.95 -13.65 28.19
CA ASP A 204 8.15 -14.26 28.76
C ASP A 204 8.21 -14.00 30.27
N THR A 205 7.91 -15.04 31.06
CA THR A 205 7.95 -14.98 32.53
C THR A 205 9.37 -15.06 33.09
N ASP A 206 10.33 -15.60 32.33
CA ASP A 206 11.73 -15.70 32.75
C ASP A 206 12.45 -14.37 32.56
N ASN A 207 12.08 -13.60 31.53
CA ASN A 207 12.59 -12.25 31.25
C ASN A 207 11.45 -11.23 31.10
N PRO A 208 10.79 -10.82 32.20
CA PRO A 208 9.61 -9.98 32.13
C PRO A 208 9.92 -8.60 31.56
N VAL A 209 9.04 -8.13 30.67
CA VAL A 209 9.10 -6.81 30.03
C VAL A 209 7.79 -6.05 30.21
N SER A 210 7.86 -4.72 30.08
CA SER A 210 6.70 -3.83 30.17
C SER A 210 6.52 -3.06 28.87
N TYR A 211 5.30 -3.09 28.34
CA TYR A 211 4.87 -2.28 27.20
C TYR A 211 3.86 -1.22 27.66
N GLY A 212 3.82 -0.07 26.97
CA GLY A 212 2.81 0.96 27.24
C GLY A 212 3.04 1.79 28.52
N SER A 213 4.27 1.82 29.05
CA SER A 213 4.59 2.66 30.20
C SER A 213 4.40 4.15 29.92
N PHE A 214 3.84 4.88 30.89
CA PHE A 214 3.77 6.33 30.85
C PHE A 214 5.19 6.91 30.74
N THR A 215 5.42 7.76 29.74
CA THR A 215 6.73 8.33 29.44
C THR A 215 6.64 9.84 29.38
N MET A 216 7.59 10.51 30.04
CA MET A 216 7.69 11.97 30.08
C MET A 216 8.55 12.51 28.91
N SER A 217 8.62 13.83 28.78
CA SER A 217 9.31 14.51 27.68
C SER A 217 10.79 14.19 27.55
N GLU A 218 11.45 13.71 28.60
CA GLU A 218 12.88 13.36 28.62
C GLU A 218 13.23 12.11 27.81
N TYR A 219 12.23 11.27 27.47
CA TYR A 219 12.45 10.03 26.72
C TYR A 219 11.54 9.86 25.50
N TYR A 220 10.40 10.58 25.47
CA TYR A 220 9.43 10.41 24.39
C TYR A 220 10.04 10.73 23.01
N PHE A 221 10.91 11.74 22.94
CA PHE A 221 11.51 12.14 21.67
C PHE A 221 12.53 11.08 21.18
N GLU A 222 13.29 10.48 22.09
CA GLU A 222 14.23 9.39 21.84
C GLU A 222 13.51 8.14 21.32
N ILE A 223 12.33 7.83 21.87
CA ILE A 223 11.46 6.76 21.39
C ILE A 223 11.02 7.04 19.95
N LYS A 224 10.55 8.27 19.65
CA LYS A 224 10.19 8.66 18.27
C LYS A 224 11.40 8.59 17.32
N ARG A 225 12.58 9.01 17.77
CA ARG A 225 13.81 8.91 16.99
C ARG A 225 14.15 7.46 16.67
N ASN A 226 13.94 6.53 17.60
CA ASN A 226 14.13 5.10 17.37
C ASN A 226 13.13 4.52 16.36
N GLN A 227 11.84 4.92 16.42
CA GLN A 227 10.86 4.54 15.40
C GLN A 227 11.29 5.01 14.00
N MET A 228 11.80 6.24 13.90
CA MET A 228 12.32 6.78 12.64
C MET A 228 13.50 5.97 12.10
N GLU A 229 14.40 5.47 12.97
CA GLU A 229 15.48 4.57 12.52
C GLU A 229 14.94 3.27 11.91
N GLY A 230 13.93 2.66 12.54
CA GLY A 230 13.24 1.51 11.97
C GLY A 230 12.63 1.80 10.60
N MET A 231 11.95 2.95 10.46
CA MET A 231 11.37 3.40 9.20
C MET A 231 12.43 3.71 8.12
N ASN A 232 13.57 4.30 8.50
CA ASN A 232 14.69 4.58 7.58
C ASN A 232 15.32 3.29 7.01
N ASN A 233 15.28 2.20 7.77
CA ASN A 233 15.78 0.90 7.33
C ASN A 233 14.83 0.15 6.40
N VAL A 234 13.57 0.60 6.24
CA VAL A 234 12.56 -0.12 5.44
C VAL A 234 13.00 -0.31 3.99
N LEU A 235 13.40 0.74 3.28
CA LEU A 235 13.77 0.61 1.85
C LEU A 235 15.04 -0.23 1.64
N PRO A 236 16.14 -0.04 2.40
CA PRO A 236 17.32 -0.91 2.31
C PRO A 236 17.01 -2.39 2.58
N VAL A 237 16.24 -2.70 3.62
CA VAL A 237 15.85 -4.08 3.94
C VAL A 237 14.92 -4.63 2.86
N TYR A 238 13.97 -3.83 2.40
CA TYR A 238 13.05 -4.22 1.34
C TYR A 238 13.79 -4.60 0.05
N GLU A 239 14.84 -3.88 -0.34
CA GLU A 239 15.65 -4.20 -1.51
C GLU A 239 16.28 -5.61 -1.43
N GLU A 240 16.83 -5.97 -0.27
CA GLU A 240 17.39 -7.31 -0.02
C GLU A 240 16.31 -8.38 -0.15
N LEU A 241 15.14 -8.16 0.46
CA LEU A 241 14.02 -9.09 0.44
C LEU A 241 13.38 -9.23 -0.95
N ALA A 242 13.28 -8.14 -1.70
CA ALA A 242 12.77 -8.14 -3.06
C ALA A 242 13.68 -8.97 -3.99
N ALA A 243 15.00 -8.84 -3.85
CA ALA A 243 15.97 -9.65 -4.59
C ALA A 243 15.96 -11.13 -4.14
N GLU A 244 15.63 -11.43 -2.89
CA GLU A 244 15.40 -12.81 -2.43
C GLU A 244 14.13 -13.40 -3.07
N LEU A 245 13.02 -12.65 -3.07
CA LEU A 245 11.77 -13.11 -3.67
C LEU A 245 11.92 -13.31 -5.18
N GLU A 246 12.62 -12.41 -5.87
CA GLU A 246 12.89 -12.50 -7.31
C GLU A 246 13.56 -13.84 -7.67
N LYS A 247 14.43 -14.39 -6.82
CA LYS A 247 15.04 -15.71 -7.08
C LYS A 247 14.03 -16.85 -7.05
N GLU A 248 12.96 -16.72 -6.27
CA GLU A 248 11.90 -17.73 -6.15
C GLU A 248 10.79 -17.54 -7.20
N THR A 249 10.48 -16.29 -7.54
CA THR A 249 9.35 -15.90 -8.40
C THR A 249 9.75 -15.51 -9.83
N GLY A 250 10.96 -15.00 -10.04
CA GLY A 250 11.38 -14.31 -11.26
C GLY A 250 10.80 -12.90 -11.43
N ARG A 251 10.21 -12.34 -10.36
CA ARG A 251 9.58 -11.01 -10.35
C ARG A 251 10.24 -10.13 -9.30
N TYR A 252 10.71 -8.96 -9.72
CA TYR A 252 11.24 -7.92 -8.85
C TYR A 252 10.26 -6.74 -8.79
N TYR A 253 10.10 -6.17 -7.60
CA TYR A 253 9.18 -5.07 -7.36
C TYR A 253 9.95 -3.88 -6.78
N ALA A 254 10.18 -2.85 -7.59
CA ALA A 254 10.83 -1.62 -7.14
C ALA A 254 9.91 -0.79 -6.20
N PRO A 255 10.44 -0.01 -5.26
CA PRO A 255 9.64 0.91 -4.44
C PRO A 255 8.90 1.98 -5.26
N VAL A 256 9.51 2.42 -6.36
CA VAL A 256 8.86 3.14 -7.47
C VAL A 256 9.11 2.30 -8.71
N GLU A 257 8.04 1.84 -9.35
CA GLU A 257 8.18 1.23 -10.67
C GLU A 257 8.27 2.33 -11.72
N ASP A 258 9.31 2.26 -12.54
CA ASP A 258 9.45 3.09 -13.72
C ASP A 258 9.03 2.31 -14.97
N TYR A 259 8.08 2.85 -15.73
CA TYR A 259 7.62 2.26 -16.99
C TYR A 259 7.90 3.23 -18.12
N ARG A 260 8.89 2.89 -18.95
CA ARG A 260 9.42 3.73 -20.03
C ARG A 260 9.77 5.15 -19.55
N ALA A 261 10.33 5.29 -18.35
CA ALA A 261 10.58 6.60 -17.74
C ALA A 261 11.98 7.18 -18.05
N ASP A 262 12.97 6.35 -18.34
CA ASP A 262 14.38 6.77 -18.52
C ASP A 262 14.54 7.92 -19.52
N ASP A 263 14.06 7.72 -20.75
CA ASP A 263 14.14 8.72 -21.83
C ASP A 263 12.89 9.59 -21.96
N ALA A 264 11.90 9.43 -21.06
CA ALA A 264 10.65 10.18 -21.10
C ALA A 264 10.89 11.69 -20.95
N GLU A 265 10.08 12.48 -21.64
CA GLU A 265 9.97 13.93 -21.45
C GLU A 265 8.80 14.28 -20.52
N TYR A 266 7.73 13.48 -20.55
CA TYR A 266 6.52 13.68 -19.76
C TYR A 266 6.24 12.43 -18.92
N LEU A 267 5.98 12.61 -17.64
CA LEU A 267 5.68 11.52 -16.72
C LEU A 267 4.30 11.67 -16.12
N VAL A 268 3.56 10.56 -16.06
CA VAL A 268 2.43 10.41 -15.15
C VAL A 268 2.90 9.68 -13.90
N VAL A 269 2.46 10.15 -12.73
CA VAL A 269 2.71 9.53 -11.43
C VAL A 269 1.40 9.06 -10.86
N VAL A 270 1.31 7.78 -10.51
CA VAL A 270 0.07 7.16 -10.01
C VAL A 270 0.39 6.06 -9.01
N MET A 271 -0.63 5.59 -8.30
CA MET A 271 -0.55 4.45 -7.39
C MET A 271 -1.57 3.39 -7.80
N SER A 272 -1.28 2.13 -7.44
CA SER A 272 -2.26 1.04 -7.49
C SER A 272 -2.83 0.78 -8.90
N SER A 273 -4.09 0.37 -9.03
CA SER A 273 -4.64 -0.23 -10.26
C SER A 273 -4.73 0.67 -11.49
N ALA A 274 -4.74 2.00 -11.31
CA ALA A 274 -4.78 2.93 -12.44
C ALA A 274 -3.49 2.90 -13.28
N ALA A 275 -2.40 2.34 -12.75
CA ALA A 275 -1.16 2.20 -13.49
C ALA A 275 -1.33 1.40 -14.78
N GLY A 276 -2.14 0.33 -14.79
CA GLY A 276 -2.38 -0.48 -15.99
C GLY A 276 -2.90 0.35 -17.16
N VAL A 277 -3.96 1.15 -16.93
CA VAL A 277 -4.53 2.05 -17.96
C VAL A 277 -3.52 3.08 -18.44
N VAL A 278 -2.67 3.59 -17.54
CA VAL A 278 -1.63 4.56 -17.91
C VAL A 278 -0.52 3.88 -18.73
N LYS A 279 -0.13 2.64 -18.42
CA LYS A 279 0.86 1.86 -19.18
C LYS A 279 0.42 1.67 -20.63
N ASP A 280 -0.84 1.27 -20.84
CA ASP A 280 -1.42 1.11 -22.19
C ASP A 280 -1.33 2.42 -22.99
N VAL A 281 -1.70 3.55 -22.38
CA VAL A 281 -1.63 4.86 -23.05
C VAL A 281 -0.20 5.33 -23.28
N VAL A 282 0.72 5.01 -22.36
CA VAL A 282 2.15 5.27 -22.56
C VAL A 282 2.65 4.52 -23.79
N ASP A 283 2.26 3.25 -23.98
CA ASP A 283 2.64 2.48 -25.16
C ASP A 283 2.07 3.08 -26.46
N GLU A 284 0.78 3.46 -26.48
CA GLU A 284 0.16 4.14 -27.62
C GLU A 284 0.89 5.43 -28.00
N LEU A 285 1.17 6.29 -27.02
CA LEU A 285 1.88 7.55 -27.25
C LEU A 285 3.33 7.33 -27.70
N ARG A 286 3.98 6.27 -27.23
CA ARG A 286 5.33 5.90 -27.65
C ARG A 286 5.36 5.46 -29.11
N ASP A 287 4.34 4.72 -29.56
CA ASP A 287 4.18 4.35 -30.96
C ASP A 287 3.92 5.58 -31.86
N GLU A 288 3.29 6.63 -31.32
CA GLU A 288 3.14 7.94 -31.96
C GLU A 288 4.42 8.82 -31.91
N GLY A 289 5.49 8.35 -31.27
CA GLY A 289 6.77 9.07 -31.15
C GLY A 289 6.85 10.06 -30.00
N VAL A 290 5.86 10.07 -29.10
CA VAL A 290 5.87 10.88 -27.87
C VAL A 290 6.68 10.17 -26.79
N LYS A 291 7.59 10.91 -26.15
CA LYS A 291 8.40 10.40 -25.04
C LYS A 291 7.62 10.40 -23.72
N ALA A 292 6.56 9.59 -23.65
CA ALA A 292 5.71 9.43 -22.47
C ALA A 292 6.26 8.34 -21.52
N GLY A 293 6.14 8.53 -20.21
CA GLY A 293 6.50 7.51 -19.24
C GLY A 293 5.58 7.54 -18.02
N LEU A 294 5.71 6.52 -17.18
CA LEU A 294 4.95 6.37 -15.94
C LEU A 294 5.93 6.10 -14.78
N LEU A 295 5.64 6.71 -13.63
CA LEU A 295 6.19 6.33 -12.34
C LEU A 295 5.06 5.85 -11.44
N ARG A 296 5.01 4.54 -11.16
CA ARG A 296 4.03 3.98 -10.21
C ARG A 296 4.66 3.92 -8.83
N VAL A 297 4.08 4.65 -7.89
CA VAL A 297 4.53 4.64 -6.49
C VAL A 297 3.98 3.41 -5.79
N ARG A 298 4.87 2.48 -5.43
CA ARG A 298 4.53 1.29 -4.65
C ARG A 298 4.67 1.55 -3.16
N PHE A 299 5.75 2.20 -2.74
CA PHE A 299 5.96 2.62 -1.35
C PHE A 299 5.52 4.07 -1.17
N PHE A 300 4.37 4.29 -0.53
CA PHE A 300 3.95 5.65 -0.13
C PHE A 300 4.60 6.06 1.20
N ARG A 301 4.82 5.08 2.08
CA ARG A 301 5.51 5.23 3.36
C ARG A 301 6.48 4.06 3.59
N PRO A 302 7.78 4.33 3.81
CA PRO A 302 8.45 5.61 3.57
C PRO A 302 8.43 5.98 2.07
N PHE A 303 8.30 7.27 1.75
CA PHE A 303 8.31 7.71 0.35
C PHE A 303 9.75 7.66 -0.21
N PRO A 304 9.99 7.05 -1.39
CA PRO A 304 11.32 6.87 -1.98
C PRO A 304 11.87 8.15 -2.65
N VAL A 305 12.04 9.22 -1.85
CA VAL A 305 12.39 10.57 -2.32
C VAL A 305 13.59 10.61 -3.27
N LYS A 306 14.70 9.96 -2.91
CA LYS A 306 15.95 9.99 -3.70
C LYS A 306 15.77 9.40 -5.08
N GLU A 307 15.12 8.24 -5.14
CA GLU A 307 14.90 7.51 -6.39
C GLU A 307 13.88 8.24 -7.26
N PHE A 308 12.80 8.73 -6.65
CA PHE A 308 11.80 9.52 -7.36
C PHE A 308 12.40 10.80 -7.96
N ALA A 309 13.18 11.57 -7.18
CA ALA A 309 13.82 12.80 -7.65
C ALA A 309 14.81 12.54 -8.79
N ARG A 310 15.52 11.40 -8.76
CA ARG A 310 16.41 10.96 -9.85
C ARG A 310 15.63 10.71 -11.15
N LEU A 311 14.50 10.01 -11.06
CA LEU A 311 13.68 9.63 -12.22
C LEU A 311 12.90 10.80 -12.83
N ALA A 312 12.39 11.70 -11.98
CA ALA A 312 11.57 12.84 -12.41
C ALA A 312 12.38 14.12 -12.68
N GLY A 313 13.66 14.16 -12.31
CA GLY A 313 14.55 15.30 -12.57
C GLY A 313 14.78 15.53 -14.07
N GLY A 314 14.74 16.81 -14.49
CA GLY A 314 15.02 17.21 -15.88
C GLY A 314 13.90 16.91 -16.89
N LYS A 315 12.75 16.41 -16.44
CA LYS A 315 11.59 16.15 -17.29
C LYS A 315 10.89 17.47 -17.65
N LYS A 316 10.22 17.49 -18.81
CA LYS A 316 9.46 18.67 -19.28
C LYS A 316 8.14 18.84 -18.53
N GLY A 317 7.60 17.76 -17.95
CA GLY A 317 6.34 17.78 -17.25
C GLY A 317 6.08 16.53 -16.42
N VAL A 318 5.44 16.72 -15.27
CA VAL A 318 4.93 15.65 -14.40
C VAL A 318 3.45 15.91 -14.14
N ALA A 319 2.62 14.89 -14.30
CA ALA A 319 1.24 14.89 -13.86
C ALA A 319 1.05 13.86 -12.76
N VAL A 320 0.44 14.25 -11.64
CA VAL A 320 0.18 13.36 -10.50
C VAL A 320 -1.30 13.05 -10.45
N LEU A 321 -1.63 11.76 -10.48
CA LEU A 321 -3.00 11.26 -10.39
C LEU A 321 -3.25 10.72 -8.98
N ASP A 322 -4.00 11.47 -8.19
CA ASP A 322 -4.43 11.08 -6.85
C ASP A 322 -5.82 10.47 -6.89
N ARG A 323 -5.96 9.24 -6.39
CA ARG A 323 -7.26 8.64 -6.07
C ARG A 323 -7.67 8.96 -4.63
N SER A 324 -7.36 10.16 -4.18
CA SER A 324 -7.70 10.71 -2.87
C SER A 324 -7.82 12.22 -2.97
N ALA A 325 -8.60 12.83 -2.09
CA ALA A 325 -8.70 14.28 -1.99
C ALA A 325 -8.37 14.75 -0.57
N SER A 326 -7.57 15.81 -0.49
CA SER A 326 -7.35 16.57 0.75
C SER A 326 -8.22 17.82 0.70
N ILE A 327 -9.38 17.83 1.36
CA ILE A 327 -10.27 19.00 1.32
C ILE A 327 -9.58 20.21 1.95
N GLY A 328 -9.35 21.26 1.14
CA GLY A 328 -8.62 22.46 1.55
C GLY A 328 -7.09 22.37 1.46
N GLY A 329 -6.55 21.30 0.85
CA GLY A 329 -5.11 21.12 0.68
C GLY A 329 -4.74 20.37 -0.60
N THR A 330 -3.46 20.09 -0.76
CA THR A 330 -2.91 19.27 -1.85
C THR A 330 -3.21 17.79 -1.59
N ALA A 331 -3.61 17.07 -2.62
CA ALA A 331 -3.83 15.63 -2.54
C ALA A 331 -2.55 14.89 -2.10
N PRO A 332 -2.67 13.75 -1.38
CA PRO A 332 -1.53 13.16 -0.67
C PRO A 332 -0.31 12.81 -1.54
N LEU A 333 -0.51 12.17 -2.71
CA LEU A 333 0.58 11.81 -3.61
C LEU A 333 1.18 13.06 -4.26
N ALA A 334 0.35 14.00 -4.71
CA ALA A 334 0.82 15.29 -5.21
C ALA A 334 1.66 16.05 -4.19
N ALA A 335 1.33 15.97 -2.90
CA ALA A 335 2.12 16.59 -1.83
C ALA A 335 3.50 15.95 -1.68
N GLU A 336 3.59 14.62 -1.70
CA GLU A 336 4.87 13.89 -1.65
C GLU A 336 5.72 14.17 -2.88
N VAL A 337 5.13 14.15 -4.07
CA VAL A 337 5.82 14.42 -5.33
C VAL A 337 6.37 15.85 -5.35
N LYS A 338 5.54 16.84 -5.01
CA LYS A 338 5.98 18.24 -4.95
C LYS A 338 7.10 18.43 -3.91
N SER A 339 7.02 17.75 -2.76
CA SER A 339 8.06 17.76 -1.73
C SER A 339 9.37 17.14 -2.23
N ALA A 340 9.30 15.96 -2.87
CA ALA A 340 10.47 15.26 -3.40
C ALA A 340 11.20 16.04 -4.50
N LEU A 341 10.46 16.82 -5.30
CA LEU A 341 11.02 17.65 -6.37
C LEU A 341 11.48 19.04 -5.91
N TYR A 342 11.09 19.48 -4.71
CA TYR A 342 11.39 20.83 -4.22
C TYR A 342 12.90 21.13 -4.15
N GLY A 343 13.71 20.12 -3.83
CA GLY A 343 15.16 20.26 -3.69
C GLY A 343 15.95 20.24 -5.01
N LEU A 344 15.29 20.10 -6.16
CA LEU A 344 15.97 20.08 -7.47
C LEU A 344 16.41 21.48 -7.90
N GLU A 345 17.61 21.58 -8.49
CA GLU A 345 18.11 22.85 -9.05
C GLU A 345 17.23 23.36 -10.20
N GLN A 346 16.73 22.43 -11.03
CA GLN A 346 15.83 22.73 -12.13
C GLN A 346 14.40 22.34 -11.74
N ARG A 347 13.52 23.34 -11.74
CA ARG A 347 12.11 23.15 -11.47
C ARG A 347 11.46 22.33 -12.59
N VAL A 348 10.80 21.25 -12.20
CA VAL A 348 9.94 20.44 -13.07
C VAL A 348 8.50 20.93 -12.91
N PRO A 349 7.78 21.28 -14.00
CA PRO A 349 6.35 21.59 -13.92
C PRO A 349 5.56 20.37 -13.43
N VAL A 350 4.69 20.57 -12.42
CA VAL A 350 3.86 19.50 -11.85
C VAL A 350 2.39 19.93 -11.89
N GLN A 351 1.54 19.14 -12.53
CA GLN A 351 0.08 19.26 -12.46
C GLN A 351 -0.50 18.18 -11.55
N GLU A 352 -1.39 18.57 -10.65
CA GLU A 352 -2.16 17.67 -9.80
C GLU A 352 -3.52 17.37 -10.43
N TYR A 353 -3.92 16.10 -10.41
CA TYR A 353 -5.24 15.64 -10.79
C TYR A 353 -5.83 14.76 -9.70
N VAL A 354 -7.10 15.00 -9.36
CA VAL A 354 -7.91 14.09 -8.55
C VAL A 354 -8.82 13.29 -9.48
N PHE A 355 -8.81 11.97 -9.33
CA PHE A 355 -9.57 11.05 -10.17
C PHE A 355 -10.16 9.89 -9.37
N GLY A 356 -11.09 9.15 -9.97
CA GLY A 356 -11.47 7.82 -9.50
C GLY A 356 -12.13 7.72 -8.12
N LEU A 357 -12.44 8.85 -7.47
CA LEU A 357 -13.08 8.86 -6.16
C LEU A 357 -14.42 8.13 -6.22
N GLY A 358 -14.70 7.27 -5.25
CA GLY A 358 -15.96 6.55 -5.23
C GLY A 358 -16.09 5.47 -6.29
N GLY A 359 -14.98 4.92 -6.79
CA GLY A 359 -14.96 3.95 -7.89
C GLY A 359 -15.40 4.53 -9.22
N ARG A 360 -15.24 5.84 -9.40
CA ARG A 360 -15.50 6.47 -10.70
C ARG A 360 -14.51 5.92 -11.73
N ASP A 361 -15.00 5.62 -12.92
CA ASP A 361 -14.16 5.09 -13.98
C ASP A 361 -13.04 6.06 -14.37
N PHE A 362 -11.90 5.49 -14.78
CA PHE A 362 -10.76 6.19 -15.35
C PHE A 362 -10.39 5.49 -16.65
N PHE A 363 -10.62 6.15 -17.78
CA PHE A 363 -10.45 5.55 -19.10
C PHE A 363 -9.11 5.91 -19.72
N ALA A 364 -8.68 5.14 -20.71
CA ALA A 364 -7.49 5.44 -21.51
C ALA A 364 -7.56 6.85 -22.14
N SER A 365 -8.74 7.31 -22.56
CA SER A 365 -8.94 8.68 -23.06
C SER A 365 -8.61 9.75 -22.03
N ASP A 366 -8.88 9.49 -20.75
CA ASP A 366 -8.58 10.42 -19.66
C ASP A 366 -7.07 10.51 -19.43
N ALA A 367 -6.39 9.35 -19.35
CA ALA A 367 -4.93 9.28 -19.26
C ALA A 367 -4.26 9.97 -20.46
N ARG A 368 -4.78 9.76 -21.69
CA ARG A 368 -4.25 10.40 -22.90
C ARG A 368 -4.39 11.91 -22.85
N ALA A 369 -5.55 12.41 -22.41
CA ALA A 369 -5.78 13.85 -22.24
C ALA A 369 -4.81 14.51 -21.25
N VAL A 370 -4.40 13.80 -20.20
CA VAL A 370 -3.39 14.28 -19.23
C VAL A 370 -2.04 14.51 -19.92
N PHE A 371 -1.56 13.55 -20.73
CA PHE A 371 -0.32 13.73 -21.50
C PHE A 371 -0.44 14.86 -22.53
N GLU A 372 -1.56 14.95 -23.25
CA GLU A 372 -1.78 16.02 -24.23
C GLU A 372 -1.74 17.42 -23.62
N ARG A 373 -2.28 17.59 -22.40
CA ARG A 373 -2.20 18.86 -21.68
C ARG A 373 -0.76 19.20 -21.30
N MET A 374 0.01 18.25 -20.79
CA MET A 374 1.44 18.48 -20.50
C MET A 374 2.22 18.87 -21.76
N MET A 375 1.95 18.23 -22.90
CA MET A 375 2.59 18.58 -24.20
C MET A 375 2.25 19.99 -24.68
N LYS A 376 1.04 20.48 -24.37
CA LYS A 376 0.60 21.85 -24.65
C LYS A 376 1.10 22.88 -23.63
N ASN A 377 1.91 22.45 -22.65
CA ASN A 377 2.37 23.27 -21.53
C ASN A 377 1.22 23.87 -20.71
N ASP A 378 0.12 23.13 -20.60
CA ASP A 378 -1.10 23.53 -19.91
C ASP A 378 -1.09 23.06 -18.45
N TYR A 379 -0.52 23.90 -17.58
CA TYR A 379 -0.41 23.70 -16.14
C TYR A 379 -1.17 24.78 -15.38
N ASP A 380 -1.80 24.39 -14.28
CA ASP A 380 -2.45 25.28 -13.32
C ASP A 380 -1.92 25.01 -11.90
N ALA A 381 -2.00 26.02 -11.03
CA ALA A 381 -1.62 25.86 -9.63
C ALA A 381 -2.64 25.03 -8.83
N SER A 382 -3.89 25.02 -9.28
CA SER A 382 -5.00 24.26 -8.71
C SER A 382 -5.01 22.81 -9.18
N ALA A 383 -5.65 21.96 -8.37
CA ALA A 383 -5.92 20.59 -8.73
C ALA A 383 -7.00 20.55 -9.83
N ARG A 384 -6.79 19.68 -10.81
CA ARG A 384 -7.78 19.38 -11.85
C ARG A 384 -8.54 18.11 -11.48
N PHE A 385 -9.72 17.93 -12.05
CA PHE A 385 -10.57 16.78 -11.76
C PHE A 385 -10.86 15.98 -13.02
N ILE A 386 -10.77 14.66 -12.92
CA ILE A 386 -11.04 13.72 -14.01
C ILE A 386 -12.30 12.93 -13.69
N GLY A 387 -13.20 12.80 -14.68
CA GLY A 387 -14.41 11.98 -14.56
C GLY A 387 -15.60 12.62 -13.87
N LEU A 388 -15.55 13.92 -13.51
CA LEU A 388 -16.72 14.63 -13.01
C LEU A 388 -17.86 14.61 -14.04
N LEU A 389 -19.10 14.52 -13.56
CA LEU A 389 -20.26 14.68 -14.43
C LEU A 389 -20.33 16.13 -14.87
N GLU A 390 -20.27 16.37 -16.19
CA GLU A 390 -20.54 17.69 -16.74
C GLU A 390 -21.98 18.09 -16.38
N ARG A 391 -22.13 19.28 -15.82
CA ARG A 391 -23.45 19.88 -15.65
C ARG A 391 -23.88 20.30 -17.05
N SER A 392 -24.94 19.67 -17.57
CA SER A 392 -25.42 19.93 -18.93
C SER A 392 -25.57 21.44 -19.20
N GLY A 393 -24.69 22.01 -20.03
CA GLY A 393 -24.85 23.36 -20.61
C GLY A 393 -23.87 24.45 -20.20
N GLU A 394 -22.96 24.25 -19.24
CA GLU A 394 -21.91 25.23 -18.92
C GLU A 394 -20.56 24.54 -18.71
N ASP A 395 -19.62 24.87 -19.60
CA ASP A 395 -18.22 24.46 -19.55
C ASP A 395 -17.58 25.13 -18.33
N VAL A 396 -17.64 24.46 -17.17
CA VAL A 396 -16.86 24.87 -15.99
C VAL A 396 -15.71 23.89 -15.86
N ARG A 397 -14.74 24.08 -16.76
CA ARG A 397 -13.38 23.54 -16.65
C ARG A 397 -12.41 24.73 -16.66
N ASP A 398 -12.29 25.35 -15.50
CA ASP A 398 -11.04 26.02 -15.08
C ASP A 398 -10.72 25.56 -13.66
#